data_AF-A0A653CHN5-F1
#
_entry.id   AF-A0A653CHN5-F1
#
_cell.length_a   1.000
_cell.length_b   1.000
_cell.length_c   1.000
_cell.angle_alpha   90.00
_cell.angle_beta   90.00
_cell.angle_gamma   90.00
#
_symmetry.space_group_name_H-M   'P 1'
#
loop_
_entity.id
_entity.type
_entity.pdbx_description
1 polymer ?
#
loop_
_entity_poly.entity_id
_entity_poly.type
_entity_poly.pdbx_seq_one_letter_code
_entity_poly.pdbx_strand_id
1 'polypeptide(L)'
;MSSDDEISPQDAMNFDKDREQIESELKEVFEDVVEEYSSATNILIRFEEWRSNDLTAYTEAYATLCLPKVVSPLVRMNLVFWDPLNEMVDLEKLDWYRTLALYGLHDDETEESLAKDPDISLLPTIVEKVIIPKLTHLVDRCWDPLSSSQTLRLVGTVNRYIRRFPTLGPASKSLHNLFNAILHKIKTSLEHDVFIPVTPKLSESKSPFFQRQFAGGLKLLKNITSWQGILNDNTLKDLALTSLLNRYLLTAIKYCQLVDAVQKVRLISLVLPRVWLQGGTAEFKMFTATVMNLHQQLDKDNPLHLESIETLSGILKTLRSHRID
;
A
#
# COMPACT_ATOMS: atom_id res chain seq x y z
N MET A 1 17.65 11.86 10.07
CA MET A 1 16.63 12.90 10.29
C MET A 1 15.54 12.67 9.27
N SER A 2 14.34 12.27 9.74
CA SER A 2 13.20 12.02 8.85
C SER A 2 12.62 13.37 8.43
N SER A 3 12.21 13.49 7.18
CA SER A 3 11.49 14.67 6.66
C SER A 3 10.04 14.71 7.13
N ASP A 4 9.61 13.69 7.87
CA ASP A 4 8.21 13.38 8.11
C ASP A 4 7.57 14.27 9.21
N ASP A 5 8.35 15.09 9.93
CA ASP A 5 7.92 15.72 11.19
C ASP A 5 7.93 17.28 11.20
N GLU A 6 8.20 17.95 10.08
CA GLU A 6 8.27 19.44 10.05
C GLU A 6 6.98 20.07 9.50
N ILE A 7 5.88 19.97 10.25
CA ILE A 7 4.67 20.77 10.00
C ILE A 7 4.79 22.08 10.78
N SER A 8 4.56 23.22 10.13
CA SER A 8 4.61 24.50 10.84
C SER A 8 3.44 24.61 11.84
N PRO A 9 3.62 25.27 13.00
CA PRO A 9 2.52 25.45 13.95
C PRO A 9 1.30 26.13 13.33
N GLN A 10 1.52 27.02 12.36
CA GLN A 10 0.44 27.70 11.65
C GLN A 10 -0.36 26.73 10.76
N ASP A 11 0.32 25.84 10.04
CA ASP A 11 -0.34 24.85 9.19
C ASP A 11 -1.13 23.84 10.02
N ALA A 12 -0.58 23.42 11.18
CA ALA A 12 -1.29 22.57 12.12
C ALA A 12 -2.57 23.26 12.66
N MET A 13 -2.49 24.52 13.06
CA MET A 13 -3.66 25.28 13.51
C MET A 13 -4.71 25.46 12.41
N ASN A 14 -4.29 25.71 11.16
CA ASN A 14 -5.21 25.83 10.04
C ASN A 14 -5.91 24.49 9.75
N PHE A 15 -5.15 23.39 9.78
CA PHE A 15 -5.69 22.04 9.61
C PHE A 15 -6.75 21.70 10.67
N ASP A 16 -6.47 21.99 11.94
CA ASP A 16 -7.41 21.74 13.03
C ASP A 16 -8.70 22.54 12.86
N LYS A 17 -8.58 23.82 12.47
CA LYS A 17 -9.73 24.69 12.21
C LYS A 17 -10.58 24.20 11.04
N ASP A 18 -9.95 23.82 9.93
CA ASP A 18 -10.67 23.29 8.76
C ASP A 18 -11.36 21.97 9.10
N ARG A 19 -10.71 21.13 9.92
CA ARG A 19 -11.29 19.88 10.42
C ARG A 19 -12.53 20.13 11.29
N GLU A 20 -12.45 21.05 12.24
CA GLU A 20 -13.58 21.43 13.11
C GLU A 20 -14.76 21.97 12.29
N GLN A 21 -14.48 22.78 11.26
CA GLN A 21 -15.51 23.29 10.35
C GLN A 21 -16.20 22.15 9.60
N ILE A 22 -15.43 21.23 9.00
CA ILE A 22 -15.99 20.06 8.30
C ILE A 22 -16.83 19.21 9.27
N GLU A 23 -16.39 19.02 10.51
CA GLU A 23 -17.14 18.27 11.52
C GLU A 23 -18.49 18.93 11.87
N SER A 24 -18.54 20.27 11.88
CA SER A 24 -19.80 21.00 12.05
C SER A 24 -20.71 20.81 10.84
N GLU A 25 -20.19 21.01 9.63
CA GLU A 25 -20.96 20.88 8.38
C GLU A 25 -21.52 19.46 8.22
N LEU A 26 -20.78 18.42 8.64
CA LEU A 26 -21.26 17.03 8.58
C LEU A 26 -22.52 16.77 9.41
N LYS A 27 -22.74 17.52 10.48
CA LYS A 27 -23.94 17.39 11.33
C LYS A 27 -25.18 17.96 10.64
N GLU A 28 -25.00 18.87 9.69
CA GLU A 28 -26.07 19.56 8.98
C GLU A 28 -26.53 18.79 7.72
N VAL A 29 -25.69 17.89 7.17
CA VAL A 29 -25.95 17.19 5.89
C VAL A 29 -27.27 16.41 5.85
N PHE A 30 -27.73 15.87 6.98
CA PHE A 30 -28.97 15.09 7.08
C PHE A 30 -30.01 15.70 8.04
N GLU A 31 -29.91 17.00 8.33
CA GLU A 31 -30.84 17.68 9.23
C GLU A 31 -32.29 17.64 8.72
N ASP A 32 -32.50 17.69 7.39
CA ASP A 32 -33.80 17.69 6.75
C ASP A 32 -34.32 16.29 6.37
N VAL A 33 -33.55 15.23 6.66
CA VAL A 33 -33.92 13.85 6.37
C VAL A 33 -34.83 13.32 7.47
N VAL A 34 -35.95 12.71 7.06
CA VAL A 34 -36.86 12.03 8.00
C VAL A 34 -36.12 10.93 8.77
N GLU A 35 -36.43 10.80 10.06
CA GLU A 35 -35.72 9.93 11.00
C GLU A 35 -35.57 8.47 10.51
N GLU A 36 -36.57 7.97 9.78
CA GLU A 36 -36.59 6.60 9.25
C GLU A 36 -35.50 6.33 8.20
N TYR A 37 -34.93 7.38 7.59
CA TYR A 37 -33.89 7.27 6.56
C TYR A 37 -32.60 8.01 6.93
N SER A 38 -32.50 8.54 8.14
CA SER A 38 -31.33 9.30 8.60
C SER A 38 -30.14 8.43 9.04
N SER A 39 -30.35 7.12 9.22
CA SER A 39 -29.32 6.17 9.65
C SER A 39 -29.34 4.86 8.87
N ALA A 40 -28.19 4.18 8.80
CA ALA A 40 -28.08 2.90 8.12
C ALA A 40 -28.97 1.85 8.79
N THR A 41 -29.06 1.86 10.11
CA THR A 41 -29.91 0.95 10.89
C THR A 41 -31.39 1.10 10.50
N ASN A 42 -31.91 2.33 10.48
CA ASN A 42 -33.33 2.57 10.20
C ASN A 42 -33.69 2.17 8.75
N ILE A 43 -32.81 2.47 7.79
CA ILE A 43 -32.96 2.02 6.41
C ILE A 43 -33.01 0.50 6.32
N LEU A 44 -32.09 -0.20 6.98
CA LEU A 44 -32.03 -1.66 6.93
C LEU A 44 -33.26 -2.31 7.58
N ILE A 45 -33.81 -1.74 8.65
CA ILE A 45 -35.08 -2.20 9.23
C ILE A 45 -36.20 -2.15 8.18
N ARG A 46 -36.32 -1.04 7.43
CA ARG A 46 -37.32 -0.91 6.36
C ARG A 46 -37.12 -1.91 5.22
N PHE A 47 -35.87 -2.17 4.84
CA PHE A 47 -35.56 -3.17 3.81
C PHE A 47 -35.88 -4.60 4.30
N GLU A 48 -35.58 -4.91 5.57
CA GLU A 48 -35.91 -6.22 6.14
C GLU A 48 -37.42 -6.41 6.30
N GLU A 49 -38.16 -5.39 6.75
CA GLU A 49 -39.62 -5.41 6.79
C GLU A 49 -40.21 -5.68 5.41
N TRP A 50 -39.71 -5.03 4.35
CA TRP A 50 -40.18 -5.27 2.99
C TRP A 50 -39.84 -6.70 2.53
N ARG A 51 -38.59 -7.13 2.74
CA ARG A 51 -38.11 -8.48 2.39
C ARG A 51 -38.94 -9.58 3.06
N SER A 52 -39.22 -9.42 4.35
CA SER A 52 -39.99 -10.38 5.16
C SER A 52 -41.47 -10.43 4.77
N ASN A 53 -42.06 -9.30 4.36
CA ASN A 53 -43.49 -9.23 4.00
C ASN A 53 -43.78 -9.66 2.56
N ASP A 54 -42.91 -9.31 1.60
CA ASP A 54 -43.08 -9.62 0.18
C ASP A 54 -41.73 -9.75 -0.54
N LEU A 55 -41.13 -10.95 -0.41
CA LEU A 55 -39.86 -11.28 -1.05
C LEU A 55 -39.94 -11.22 -2.59
N THR A 56 -41.11 -11.51 -3.16
CA THR A 56 -41.31 -11.45 -4.62
C THR A 56 -41.18 -10.02 -5.10
N ALA A 57 -41.93 -9.09 -4.50
CA ALA A 57 -41.84 -7.67 -4.85
C ALA A 57 -40.43 -7.11 -4.56
N TYR A 58 -39.81 -7.49 -3.45
CA TYR A 58 -38.43 -7.08 -3.11
C TYR A 58 -37.43 -7.48 -4.22
N THR A 59 -37.55 -8.72 -4.70
CA THR A 59 -36.68 -9.27 -5.75
C THR A 59 -36.96 -8.61 -7.11
N GLU A 60 -38.25 -8.49 -7.49
CA GLU A 60 -38.67 -7.89 -8.77
C GLU A 60 -38.33 -6.40 -8.86
N ALA A 61 -38.28 -5.69 -7.72
CA ALA A 61 -37.83 -4.31 -7.63
C ALA A 61 -36.31 -4.14 -7.58
N TYR A 62 -35.54 -5.24 -7.65
CA TYR A 62 -34.09 -5.25 -7.53
C TYR A 62 -33.57 -4.61 -6.24
N ALA A 63 -34.30 -4.77 -5.13
CA ALA A 63 -33.98 -4.10 -3.87
C ALA A 63 -32.57 -4.44 -3.37
N THR A 64 -32.13 -5.69 -3.49
CA THR A 64 -30.74 -6.13 -3.23
C THR A 64 -29.68 -5.33 -3.97
N LEU A 65 -29.91 -4.98 -5.24
CA LEU A 65 -28.96 -4.18 -6.04
C LEU A 65 -29.00 -2.70 -5.67
N CYS A 66 -30.12 -2.23 -5.14
CA CYS A 66 -30.34 -0.85 -4.72
C CYS A 66 -29.82 -0.60 -3.30
N LEU A 67 -29.94 -1.57 -2.40
CA LEU A 67 -29.63 -1.42 -0.99
C LEU A 67 -28.20 -0.88 -0.73
N PRO A 68 -27.12 -1.43 -1.34
CA PRO A 68 -25.78 -0.85 -1.19
C PRO A 68 -25.71 0.62 -1.64
N LYS A 69 -26.47 1.01 -2.67
CA LYS A 69 -26.49 2.39 -3.17
C LYS A 69 -27.18 3.33 -2.19
N VAL A 70 -28.23 2.85 -1.52
CA VAL A 70 -29.00 3.62 -0.53
C VAL A 70 -28.17 3.87 0.74
N VAL A 71 -27.44 2.86 1.24
CA VAL A 71 -26.62 3.03 2.46
C VAL A 71 -25.26 3.68 2.18
N SER A 72 -24.78 3.70 0.93
CA SER A 72 -23.46 4.23 0.57
C SER A 72 -23.21 5.69 1.01
N PRO A 73 -24.14 6.65 0.87
CA PRO A 73 -23.94 8.03 1.34
C PRO A 73 -23.66 8.10 2.84
N LEU A 74 -24.40 7.34 3.65
CA LEU A 74 -24.21 7.29 5.11
C LEU A 74 -22.85 6.71 5.46
N VAL A 75 -22.45 5.63 4.79
CA VAL A 75 -21.10 5.06 4.96
C VAL A 75 -20.02 6.07 4.57
N ARG A 76 -20.20 6.82 3.47
CA ARG A 76 -19.23 7.86 3.06
C ARG A 76 -19.09 8.97 4.09
N MET A 77 -20.18 9.41 4.72
CA MET A 77 -20.10 10.40 5.80
C MET A 77 -19.26 9.90 6.97
N ASN A 78 -19.46 8.64 7.37
CA ASN A 78 -18.67 8.01 8.44
C ASN A 78 -17.18 7.84 8.09
N LEU A 79 -16.81 7.97 6.82
CA LEU A 79 -15.43 7.80 6.33
C LEU A 79 -14.73 9.12 6.02
N VAL A 80 -15.34 10.27 6.29
CA VAL A 80 -14.75 11.58 5.95
C VAL A 80 -13.38 11.73 6.60
N PHE A 81 -13.30 11.43 7.90
CA PHE A 81 -12.06 11.49 8.68
C PHE A 81 -11.31 10.16 8.76
N TRP A 82 -11.75 9.13 8.03
CA TRP A 82 -11.03 7.86 8.01
C TRP A 82 -9.73 7.99 7.22
N ASP A 83 -8.60 7.94 7.94
CA ASP A 83 -7.26 8.03 7.39
C ASP A 83 -6.40 6.80 7.78
N PRO A 84 -6.44 5.72 6.97
CA PRO A 84 -5.64 4.53 7.19
C PRO A 84 -4.14 4.71 6.90
N LEU A 85 -3.70 5.87 6.39
CA LEU A 85 -2.28 6.15 6.13
C LEU A 85 -1.57 6.65 7.39
N ASN A 86 -2.27 7.41 8.23
CA ASN A 86 -1.70 8.00 9.44
C ASN A 86 -2.23 7.37 10.73
N GLU A 87 -3.47 6.87 10.73
CA GLU A 87 -4.14 6.28 11.88
C GLU A 87 -4.46 4.79 11.67
N MET A 88 -4.49 4.01 12.75
CA MET A 88 -4.89 2.60 12.72
C MET A 88 -6.29 2.43 13.30
N VAL A 89 -7.28 2.98 12.61
CA VAL A 89 -8.69 2.74 12.94
C VAL A 89 -9.22 1.59 12.07
N ASP A 90 -9.52 0.46 12.72
CA ASP A 90 -10.17 -0.69 12.08
C ASP A 90 -11.63 -0.34 11.77
N LEU A 91 -12.05 -0.45 10.51
CA LEU A 91 -13.45 -0.18 10.12
C LEU A 91 -14.43 -1.09 10.84
N GLU A 92 -14.00 -2.29 11.22
CA GLU A 92 -14.78 -3.27 11.99
C GLU A 92 -15.28 -2.75 13.34
N LYS A 93 -14.64 -1.71 13.88
CA LYS A 93 -15.03 -1.07 15.15
C LYS A 93 -16.08 0.02 14.96
N LEU A 94 -16.39 0.41 13.72
CA LEU A 94 -17.37 1.45 13.43
C LEU A 94 -18.78 0.86 13.41
N ASP A 95 -19.73 1.58 14.00
CA ASP A 95 -21.10 1.08 14.17
C ASP A 95 -21.78 0.74 12.85
N TRP A 96 -21.55 1.54 11.80
CA TRP A 96 -22.08 1.28 10.46
C TRP A 96 -21.58 -0.06 9.91
N TYR A 97 -20.32 -0.45 10.20
CA TYR A 97 -19.75 -1.70 9.71
C TYR A 97 -20.45 -2.88 10.36
N ARG A 98 -20.59 -2.84 11.69
CA ARG A 98 -21.29 -3.90 12.45
C ARG A 98 -22.75 -4.01 12.02
N THR A 99 -23.40 -2.87 11.81
CA THR A 99 -24.79 -2.79 11.34
C THR A 99 -24.97 -3.50 9.99
N LEU A 100 -24.10 -3.24 9.02
CA LEU A 100 -24.15 -3.93 7.72
C LEU A 100 -23.72 -5.39 7.78
N ALA A 101 -22.79 -5.74 8.67
CA ALA A 101 -22.28 -7.10 8.81
C ALA A 101 -23.30 -8.06 9.43
N LEU A 102 -24.20 -7.54 10.27
CA LEU A 102 -25.25 -8.30 10.97
C LEU A 102 -26.62 -8.18 10.29
N TYR A 103 -26.71 -7.50 9.15
CA TYR A 103 -27.97 -7.36 8.41
C TYR A 103 -28.47 -8.72 7.92
N GLY A 104 -29.76 -9.00 8.12
CA GLY A 104 -30.41 -10.25 7.72
C GLY A 104 -30.00 -11.47 8.56
N LEU A 105 -29.23 -11.29 9.65
CA LEU A 105 -28.81 -12.41 10.50
C LEU A 105 -29.89 -12.74 11.54
N HIS A 106 -30.37 -13.98 11.52
CA HIS A 106 -31.30 -14.55 12.49
C HIS A 106 -30.65 -15.67 13.32
N ASP A 107 -31.26 -16.02 14.46
CA ASP A 107 -30.71 -17.02 15.40
C ASP A 107 -30.68 -18.44 14.84
N ASP A 108 -31.48 -18.73 13.80
CA ASP A 108 -31.66 -20.05 13.17
C ASP A 108 -30.95 -20.19 11.81
N GLU A 109 -30.08 -19.25 11.43
CA GLU A 109 -29.35 -19.28 10.16
C GLU A 109 -28.34 -20.44 10.07
N THR A 110 -28.33 -21.14 8.94
CA THR A 110 -27.34 -22.15 8.57
C THR A 110 -26.46 -21.65 7.42
N GLU A 111 -25.35 -22.34 7.14
CA GLU A 111 -24.51 -22.01 5.98
C GLU A 111 -25.31 -22.07 4.67
N GLU A 112 -26.23 -23.03 4.54
CA GLU A 112 -27.08 -23.17 3.35
C GLU A 112 -28.18 -22.09 3.23
N SER A 113 -28.69 -21.55 4.34
CA SER A 113 -29.65 -20.44 4.30
C SER A 113 -28.95 -19.14 3.94
N LEU A 114 -27.81 -18.85 4.57
CA LEU A 114 -26.97 -17.70 4.26
C LEU A 114 -26.49 -17.69 2.81
N ALA A 115 -26.11 -18.85 2.27
CA ALA A 115 -25.71 -18.97 0.86
C ALA A 115 -26.83 -18.60 -0.14
N LYS A 116 -28.10 -18.63 0.30
CA LYS A 116 -29.27 -18.25 -0.49
C LYS A 116 -29.74 -16.82 -0.20
N ASP A 117 -29.20 -16.18 0.83
CA ASP A 117 -29.58 -14.81 1.18
C ASP A 117 -29.14 -13.87 0.02
N PRO A 118 -30.09 -13.15 -0.61
CA PRO A 118 -29.77 -12.27 -1.74
C PRO A 118 -28.87 -11.10 -1.32
N ASP A 119 -28.97 -10.65 -0.07
CA ASP A 119 -28.29 -9.48 0.48
C ASP A 119 -26.98 -9.82 1.22
N ILE A 120 -26.54 -11.09 1.26
CA ILE A 120 -25.26 -11.50 1.89
C ILE A 120 -24.05 -10.73 1.31
N SER A 121 -24.18 -10.24 0.08
CA SER A 121 -23.17 -9.46 -0.62
C SER A 121 -23.18 -7.96 -0.27
N LEU A 122 -24.05 -7.49 0.62
CA LEU A 122 -24.19 -6.07 0.99
C LEU A 122 -22.87 -5.48 1.47
N LEU A 123 -22.30 -6.02 2.55
CA LEU A 123 -21.03 -5.53 3.11
C LEU A 123 -19.86 -5.70 2.11
N PRO A 124 -19.66 -6.85 1.45
CA PRO A 124 -18.67 -6.99 0.38
C PRO A 124 -18.80 -5.93 -0.73
N THR A 125 -20.04 -5.58 -1.11
CA THR A 125 -20.32 -4.56 -2.12
C THR A 125 -19.96 -3.17 -1.62
N ILE A 126 -20.24 -2.83 -0.36
CA ILE A 126 -19.83 -1.56 0.25
C ILE A 126 -18.31 -1.44 0.31
N VAL A 127 -17.61 -2.51 0.69
CA VAL A 127 -16.14 -2.51 0.66
C VAL A 127 -15.62 -2.24 -0.75
N GLU A 128 -16.13 -2.96 -1.76
CA GLU A 128 -15.66 -2.81 -3.13
C GLU A 128 -16.04 -1.46 -3.77
N LYS A 129 -17.23 -0.92 -3.49
CA LYS A 129 -17.77 0.26 -4.18
C LYS A 129 -17.65 1.57 -3.39
N VAL A 130 -17.29 1.52 -2.11
CA VAL A 130 -17.11 2.71 -1.26
C VAL A 130 -15.70 2.76 -0.69
N ILE A 131 -15.25 1.70 -0.01
CA ILE A 131 -13.96 1.70 0.70
C ILE A 131 -12.79 1.71 -0.27
N ILE A 132 -12.78 0.81 -1.26
CA ILE A 132 -11.70 0.74 -2.25
C ILE A 132 -11.57 2.04 -3.06
N PRO A 133 -12.65 2.67 -3.56
CA PRO A 133 -12.55 3.98 -4.20
C PRO A 133 -12.02 5.11 -3.29
N LYS A 134 -12.41 5.14 -2.00
CA LYS A 134 -11.84 6.09 -1.03
C LYS A 134 -10.34 5.85 -0.84
N LEU A 135 -9.89 4.60 -0.72
CA LEU A 135 -8.47 4.25 -0.68
C LEU A 135 -7.74 4.71 -1.94
N THR A 136 -8.32 4.51 -3.13
CA THR A 136 -7.73 5.00 -4.39
C THR A 136 -7.53 6.51 -4.37
N HIS A 137 -8.49 7.26 -3.83
CA HIS A 137 -8.36 8.71 -3.68
C HIS A 137 -7.25 9.11 -2.70
N LEU A 138 -7.15 8.41 -1.56
CA LEU A 138 -6.08 8.63 -0.59
C LEU A 138 -4.69 8.32 -1.17
N VAL A 139 -4.57 7.27 -1.99
CA VAL A 139 -3.34 6.95 -2.73
C VAL A 139 -2.97 8.08 -3.69
N ASP A 140 -3.94 8.60 -4.43
CA ASP A 140 -3.73 9.67 -5.40
C ASP A 140 -3.32 11.00 -4.73
N ARG A 141 -3.93 11.34 -3.59
CA ARG A 141 -3.82 12.67 -2.99
C ARG A 141 -2.93 12.78 -1.76
N CYS A 142 -2.81 11.71 -0.98
CA CYS A 142 -2.24 11.80 0.37
C CYS A 142 -1.05 10.86 0.58
N TRP A 143 -0.99 9.72 -0.11
CA TRP A 143 0.09 8.76 0.07
C TRP A 143 1.41 9.26 -0.52
N ASP A 144 2.46 9.26 0.31
CA ASP A 144 3.84 9.44 -0.09
C ASP A 144 4.58 8.09 -0.22
N PRO A 145 5.02 7.68 -1.43
CA PRO A 145 5.84 6.49 -1.64
C PRO A 145 7.18 6.48 -0.90
N LEU A 146 7.72 7.64 -0.51
CA LEU A 146 8.93 7.76 0.31
C LEU A 146 8.64 7.57 1.81
N SER A 147 7.38 7.65 2.24
CA SER A 147 6.98 7.38 3.61
C SER A 147 6.81 5.88 3.87
N SER A 148 7.73 5.29 4.64
CA SER A 148 7.67 3.86 4.98
C SER A 148 6.52 3.52 5.92
N SER A 149 6.16 4.43 6.83
CA SER A 149 5.02 4.25 7.74
C SER A 149 3.71 4.19 6.98
N GLN A 150 3.46 5.18 6.11
CA GLN A 150 2.27 5.20 5.27
C GLN A 150 2.24 4.00 4.31
N THR A 151 3.36 3.68 3.66
CA THR A 151 3.43 2.55 2.72
C THR A 151 3.09 1.22 3.41
N LEU A 152 3.69 0.93 4.58
CA LEU A 152 3.43 -0.33 5.28
C LEU A 152 2.00 -0.43 5.81
N ARG A 153 1.42 0.68 6.29
CA ARG A 153 0.00 0.72 6.68
C ARG A 153 -0.91 0.48 5.49
N LEU A 154 -0.67 1.15 4.37
CA LEU A 154 -1.45 0.96 3.16
C LEU A 154 -1.37 -0.48 2.63
N VAL A 155 -0.16 -1.05 2.57
CA VAL A 155 0.07 -2.46 2.22
C VAL A 155 -0.73 -3.39 3.14
N GLY A 156 -0.67 -3.16 4.45
CA GLY A 156 -1.41 -3.94 5.44
C GLY A 156 -2.93 -3.85 5.26
N THR A 157 -3.44 -2.64 5.06
CA THR A 157 -4.86 -2.35 4.83
C THR A 157 -5.37 -3.03 3.56
N VAL A 158 -4.67 -2.88 2.44
CA VAL A 158 -5.03 -3.48 1.15
C VAL A 158 -4.99 -5.01 1.24
N ASN A 159 -3.93 -5.58 1.80
CA ASN A 159 -3.80 -7.04 1.99
C ASN A 159 -4.92 -7.61 2.86
N ARG A 160 -5.32 -6.90 3.93
CA ARG A 160 -6.43 -7.31 4.79
C ARG A 160 -7.74 -7.39 4.02
N TYR A 161 -8.07 -6.37 3.23
CA TYR A 161 -9.31 -6.38 2.47
C TYR A 161 -9.34 -7.47 1.40
N ILE A 162 -8.26 -7.64 0.63
CA ILE A 162 -8.18 -8.68 -0.42
C ILE A 162 -8.35 -10.08 0.18
N ARG A 163 -7.77 -10.34 1.36
CA ARG A 163 -7.90 -11.65 2.03
C ARG A 163 -9.29 -11.88 2.61
N ARG A 164 -9.95 -10.81 3.07
CA ARG A 164 -11.24 -10.90 3.77
C ARG A 164 -12.44 -10.94 2.82
N PHE A 165 -12.34 -10.29 1.67
CA PHE A 165 -13.47 -10.10 0.76
C PHE A 165 -13.19 -10.76 -0.60
N PRO A 166 -13.80 -11.92 -0.89
CA PRO A 166 -13.64 -12.62 -2.18
C PRO A 166 -14.07 -11.79 -3.39
N THR A 167 -14.93 -10.78 -3.19
CA THR A 167 -15.33 -9.82 -4.23
C THR A 167 -14.15 -9.01 -4.75
N LEU A 168 -13.09 -8.83 -3.96
CA LEU A 168 -11.84 -8.17 -4.33
C LEU A 168 -10.87 -9.13 -5.06
N GLY A 169 -11.38 -9.79 -6.09
CA GLY A 169 -10.62 -10.71 -6.93
C GLY A 169 -10.18 -10.10 -8.27
N PRO A 170 -9.66 -10.93 -9.20
CA PRO A 170 -9.22 -10.52 -10.54
C PRO A 170 -10.31 -9.91 -11.44
N ALA A 171 -11.58 -9.97 -11.06
CA ALA A 171 -12.67 -9.32 -11.78
C ALA A 171 -13.01 -7.92 -11.24
N SER A 172 -12.50 -7.53 -10.07
CA SER A 172 -12.89 -6.28 -9.42
C SER A 172 -12.25 -5.07 -10.07
N LYS A 173 -13.03 -4.30 -10.84
CA LYS A 173 -12.57 -3.04 -11.45
C LYS A 173 -12.09 -2.03 -10.41
N SER A 174 -12.74 -1.96 -9.24
CA SER A 174 -12.32 -1.06 -8.16
C SER A 174 -10.91 -1.38 -7.68
N LEU A 175 -10.59 -2.67 -7.49
CA LEU A 175 -9.26 -3.10 -7.07
C LEU A 175 -8.19 -2.80 -8.13
N HIS A 176 -8.49 -3.04 -9.41
CA HIS A 176 -7.57 -2.69 -10.50
C HIS A 176 -7.27 -1.19 -10.53
N ASN A 177 -8.30 -0.35 -10.33
CA ASN A 177 -8.11 1.10 -10.26
C ASN A 177 -7.20 1.51 -9.09
N LEU A 178 -7.36 0.88 -7.92
CA LEU A 178 -6.48 1.11 -6.77
C LEU A 178 -5.03 0.72 -7.10
N PHE A 179 -4.81 -0.47 -7.67
CA PHE A 179 -3.47 -0.91 -8.07
C PHE A 179 -2.84 0.00 -9.11
N ASN A 180 -3.61 0.47 -10.09
CA ASN A 180 -3.13 1.43 -11.08
C ASN A 180 -2.73 2.76 -10.44
N ALA A 181 -3.50 3.27 -9.47
CA ALA A 181 -3.14 4.48 -8.74
C ALA A 181 -1.84 4.29 -7.93
N ILE A 182 -1.68 3.16 -7.25
CA ILE A 182 -0.45 2.83 -6.50
C ILE A 182 0.76 2.79 -7.44
N LEU A 183 0.66 2.04 -8.54
CA LEU A 183 1.73 1.92 -9.52
C LEU A 183 2.07 3.27 -10.18
N HIS A 184 1.05 4.08 -10.48
CA HIS A 184 1.24 5.41 -11.02
C HIS A 184 2.00 6.30 -10.03
N LYS A 185 1.59 6.33 -8.75
CA LYS A 185 2.25 7.15 -7.72
C LYS A 185 3.71 6.74 -7.49
N ILE A 186 4.00 5.43 -7.50
CA ILE A 186 5.38 4.92 -7.46
C ILE A 186 6.19 5.43 -8.66
N LYS A 187 5.65 5.31 -9.88
CA LYS A 187 6.33 5.81 -11.10
C LYS A 187 6.62 7.31 -11.01
N THR A 188 5.64 8.11 -10.63
CA THR A 188 5.79 9.56 -10.43
C THR A 188 6.91 9.87 -9.43
N SER A 189 6.99 9.13 -8.31
CA SER A 189 8.07 9.35 -7.33
C SER A 189 9.46 9.01 -7.86
N LEU A 190 9.57 7.99 -8.72
CA LEU A 190 10.83 7.62 -9.36
C LEU A 190 11.32 8.68 -10.37
N GLU A 191 10.38 9.40 -10.98
CA GLU A 191 10.65 10.44 -11.98
C GLU A 191 10.99 11.79 -11.35
N HIS A 192 10.29 12.16 -10.27
CA HIS A 192 10.36 13.50 -9.70
C HIS A 192 11.12 13.59 -8.37
N ASP A 193 11.13 12.53 -7.56
CA ASP A 193 11.60 12.61 -6.17
C ASP A 193 12.94 11.89 -5.95
N VAL A 194 13.39 11.05 -6.90
CA VAL A 194 14.66 10.33 -6.81
C VAL A 194 15.78 11.13 -7.48
N PHE A 195 16.70 11.64 -6.67
CA PHE A 195 17.92 12.28 -7.14
C PHE A 195 19.13 11.86 -6.30
N ILE A 196 20.08 11.13 -6.90
CA ILE A 196 21.36 10.82 -6.25
C ILE A 196 22.46 11.52 -7.05
N PRO A 197 23.21 12.47 -6.47
CA PRO A 197 24.24 13.18 -7.19
C PRO A 197 25.35 12.22 -7.61
N VAL A 198 25.64 12.18 -8.91
CA VAL A 198 26.71 11.37 -9.48
C VAL A 198 27.85 12.31 -9.84
N THR A 199 28.74 12.58 -8.89
CA THR A 199 29.92 13.42 -9.13
C THR A 199 31.18 12.58 -9.23
N PRO A 200 32.08 12.87 -10.17
CA PRO A 200 33.29 12.05 -10.40
C PRO A 200 34.31 12.15 -9.25
N LYS A 201 34.13 13.07 -8.30
CA LYS A 201 35.01 13.22 -7.14
C LYS A 201 34.58 12.26 -6.02
N LEU A 202 35.37 11.21 -5.80
CA LEU A 202 35.20 10.23 -4.71
C LEU A 202 35.04 10.86 -3.32
N SER A 203 35.58 12.07 -3.08
CA SER A 203 35.43 12.80 -1.82
C SER A 203 33.99 13.21 -1.49
N GLU A 204 33.15 13.40 -2.51
CA GLU A 204 31.75 13.84 -2.34
C GLU A 204 30.80 12.68 -2.01
N SER A 205 31.22 11.42 -2.20
CA SER A 205 30.47 10.25 -1.71
C SER A 205 30.35 10.22 -0.19
N LYS A 206 31.27 10.87 0.53
CA LYS A 206 31.18 11.05 1.99
C LYS A 206 30.30 12.22 2.40
N SER A 207 29.80 13.01 1.45
CA SER A 207 28.97 14.17 1.78
C SER A 207 27.68 13.69 2.47
N PRO A 208 27.22 14.40 3.52
CA PRO A 208 25.94 14.11 4.15
C PRO A 208 24.77 14.12 3.16
N PHE A 209 24.86 14.98 2.14
CA PHE A 209 23.86 15.08 1.08
C PHE A 209 23.79 13.79 0.24
N PHE A 210 24.90 13.27 -0.27
CA PHE A 210 24.93 12.00 -1.01
C PHE A 210 24.38 10.85 -0.17
N GLN A 211 24.81 10.74 1.09
CA GLN A 211 24.35 9.67 1.98
C GLN A 211 22.84 9.76 2.25
N ARG A 212 22.30 10.98 2.41
CA ARG A 212 20.85 11.20 2.56
C ARG A 212 20.08 10.81 1.30
N GLN A 213 20.56 11.19 0.13
CA GLN A 213 19.91 10.85 -1.14
C GLN A 213 19.95 9.35 -1.43
N PHE A 214 21.08 8.69 -1.17
CA PHE A 214 21.19 7.24 -1.30
C PHE A 214 20.25 6.53 -0.32
N ALA A 215 20.19 6.99 0.93
CA ALA A 215 19.27 6.44 1.93
C ALA A 215 17.79 6.63 1.52
N GLY A 216 17.44 7.76 0.91
CA GLY A 216 16.12 8.01 0.32
C GLY A 216 15.77 7.01 -0.78
N GLY A 217 16.68 6.81 -1.74
CA GLY A 217 16.51 5.80 -2.79
C GLY A 217 16.40 4.37 -2.24
N LEU A 218 17.17 4.02 -1.21
CA LEU A 218 17.07 2.72 -0.53
C LEU A 218 15.75 2.56 0.23
N LYS A 219 15.26 3.63 0.90
CA LYS A 219 13.96 3.66 1.58
C LYS A 219 12.83 3.43 0.56
N LEU A 220 12.88 4.12 -0.58
CA LEU A 220 11.92 3.91 -1.67
C LEU A 220 11.99 2.49 -2.21
N LEU A 221 13.19 1.92 -2.41
CA LEU A 221 13.34 0.53 -2.84
C LEU A 221 12.63 -0.43 -1.88
N LYS A 222 12.81 -0.24 -0.57
CA LYS A 222 12.13 -1.03 0.47
C LYS A 222 10.61 -0.86 0.43
N ASN A 223 10.15 0.37 0.21
CA ASN A 223 8.72 0.66 0.13
C ASN A 223 8.11 -0.02 -1.11
N ILE A 224 8.77 0.03 -2.29
CA ILE A 224 8.32 -0.66 -3.50
C ILE A 224 8.31 -2.18 -3.29
N THR A 225 9.36 -2.76 -2.70
CA THR A 225 9.43 -4.22 -2.50
C THR A 225 8.45 -4.74 -1.45
N SER A 226 7.94 -3.89 -0.55
CA SER A 226 6.92 -4.28 0.43
C SER A 226 5.57 -4.66 -0.20
N TRP A 227 5.34 -4.29 -1.46
CA TRP A 227 4.16 -4.67 -2.23
C TRP A 227 4.24 -6.08 -2.85
N GLN A 228 5.37 -6.78 -2.68
CA GLN A 228 5.57 -8.14 -3.16
C GLN A 228 4.48 -9.06 -2.58
N GLY A 229 3.85 -9.86 -3.44
CA GLY A 229 2.73 -10.73 -3.07
C GLY A 229 1.35 -10.07 -3.11
N ILE A 230 1.27 -8.76 -3.41
CA ILE A 230 0.02 -8.03 -3.67
C ILE A 230 -0.02 -7.57 -5.12
N LEU A 231 1.01 -6.86 -5.57
CA LEU A 231 1.11 -6.38 -6.96
C LEU A 231 1.83 -7.40 -7.85
N ASN A 232 1.68 -7.25 -9.17
CA ASN A 232 2.35 -8.11 -10.14
C ASN A 232 3.88 -8.02 -10.01
N ASP A 233 4.52 -9.16 -9.79
CA ASP A 233 5.96 -9.26 -9.57
C ASP A 233 6.80 -8.74 -10.75
N ASN A 234 6.37 -8.90 -12.00
CA ASN A 234 7.13 -8.40 -13.16
C ASN A 234 7.11 -6.87 -13.21
N THR A 235 5.94 -6.27 -12.97
CA THR A 235 5.82 -4.81 -12.89
C THR A 235 6.60 -4.25 -11.70
N LEU A 236 6.53 -4.90 -10.53
CA LEU A 236 7.29 -4.48 -9.36
C LEU A 236 8.80 -4.60 -9.57
N LYS A 237 9.28 -5.68 -10.19
CA LYS A 237 10.70 -5.86 -10.55
C LYS A 237 11.16 -4.79 -11.51
N ASP A 238 10.37 -4.42 -12.51
CA ASP A 238 10.74 -3.35 -13.43
C ASP A 238 10.89 -1.98 -12.73
N LEU A 239 9.97 -1.65 -11.82
CA LEU A 239 10.06 -0.42 -11.03
C LEU A 239 11.24 -0.44 -10.04
N ALA A 240 11.35 -1.51 -9.25
CA ALA A 240 12.36 -1.63 -8.20
C ALA A 240 13.78 -1.85 -8.77
N LEU A 241 13.93 -2.75 -9.73
CA LEU A 241 15.23 -3.19 -10.24
C LEU A 241 15.68 -2.33 -11.42
N THR A 242 14.87 -2.18 -12.45
CA THR A 242 15.25 -1.42 -13.65
C THR A 242 15.26 0.08 -13.34
N SER A 243 14.14 0.60 -12.87
CA SER A 243 13.91 2.05 -12.80
C SER A 243 14.57 2.71 -11.60
N LEU A 244 14.78 1.99 -10.49
CA LEU A 244 15.40 2.52 -9.27
C LEU A 244 16.83 1.99 -9.03
N LEU A 245 16.96 0.68 -8.82
CA LEU A 245 18.22 0.06 -8.44
C LEU A 245 19.30 0.27 -9.51
N ASN A 246 19.04 -0.18 -10.74
CA ASN A 246 20.00 -0.15 -11.82
C ASN A 246 20.32 1.29 -12.27
N ARG A 247 19.28 2.13 -12.40
CA ARG A 247 19.41 3.50 -12.88
C ARG A 247 20.13 4.40 -11.88
N TYR A 248 19.74 4.36 -10.60
CA TYR A 248 20.21 5.33 -9.60
C TYR A 248 21.17 4.72 -8.58
N LEU A 249 20.76 3.66 -7.87
CA LEU A 249 21.52 3.15 -6.71
C LEU A 249 22.86 2.50 -7.13
N LEU A 250 22.86 1.63 -8.15
CA LEU A 250 24.09 1.01 -8.65
C LEU A 250 25.01 2.00 -9.34
N THR A 251 24.45 3.00 -10.02
CA THR A 251 25.22 4.10 -10.60
C THR A 251 25.95 4.86 -9.50
N ALA A 252 25.28 5.17 -8.39
CA ALA A 252 25.87 5.87 -7.25
C ALA A 252 26.97 5.06 -6.55
N ILE A 253 26.80 3.72 -6.45
CA ILE A 253 27.80 2.82 -5.83
C ILE A 253 29.17 2.89 -6.53
N LYS A 254 29.20 3.12 -7.85
CA LYS A 254 30.45 3.23 -8.63
C LYS A 254 31.37 4.37 -8.17
N TYR A 255 30.83 5.37 -7.48
CA TYR A 255 31.57 6.55 -7.02
C TYR A 255 31.84 6.53 -5.51
N CYS A 256 31.51 5.42 -4.85
CA CYS A 256 31.78 5.20 -3.42
C CYS A 256 33.17 4.58 -3.23
N GLN A 257 33.75 4.78 -2.03
CA GLN A 257 34.93 4.01 -1.62
C GLN A 257 34.57 2.52 -1.50
N LEU A 258 35.52 1.62 -1.77
CA LEU A 258 35.29 0.18 -1.88
C LEU A 258 34.50 -0.40 -0.68
N VAL A 259 34.91 -0.10 0.56
CA VAL A 259 34.22 -0.60 1.77
C VAL A 259 32.82 -0.01 1.92
N ASP A 260 32.61 1.27 1.60
CA ASP A 260 31.27 1.90 1.65
C ASP A 260 30.34 1.32 0.56
N ALA A 261 30.88 1.09 -0.65
CA ALA A 261 30.19 0.43 -1.74
C ALA A 261 29.69 -0.98 -1.32
N VAL A 262 30.54 -1.75 -0.62
CA VAL A 262 30.16 -3.08 -0.10
C VAL A 262 29.02 -2.98 0.91
N GLN A 263 29.08 -2.04 1.85
CA GLN A 263 28.01 -1.85 2.83
C GLN A 263 26.69 -1.43 2.17
N LYS A 264 26.73 -0.57 1.15
CA LYS A 264 25.55 -0.19 0.36
C LYS A 264 24.95 -1.36 -0.40
N VAL A 265 25.78 -2.19 -1.03
CA VAL A 265 25.34 -3.42 -1.70
C VAL A 265 24.74 -4.42 -0.71
N ARG A 266 25.31 -4.54 0.50
CA ARG A 266 24.74 -5.33 1.59
C ARG A 266 23.34 -4.83 1.96
N LEU A 267 23.17 -3.53 2.18
CA LEU A 267 21.87 -2.95 2.50
C LEU A 267 20.83 -3.20 1.41
N ILE A 268 21.20 -3.05 0.13
CA ILE A 268 20.33 -3.39 -1.00
C ILE A 268 19.92 -4.87 -0.94
N SER A 269 20.86 -5.78 -0.69
CA SER A 269 20.57 -7.22 -0.62
C SER A 269 19.58 -7.60 0.49
N LEU A 270 19.57 -6.84 1.60
CA LEU A 270 18.64 -7.05 2.72
C LEU A 270 17.22 -6.55 2.43
N VAL A 271 17.08 -5.59 1.50
CA VAL A 271 15.80 -4.99 1.11
C VAL A 271 15.08 -5.79 0.03
N LEU A 272 15.82 -6.53 -0.79
CA LEU A 272 15.28 -7.31 -1.90
C LEU A 272 14.53 -8.55 -1.39
N PRO A 273 13.32 -8.85 -1.90
CA PRO A 273 12.60 -10.06 -1.56
C PRO A 273 13.42 -11.30 -1.90
N ARG A 274 13.56 -12.22 -0.93
CA ARG A 274 14.36 -13.45 -1.11
C ARG A 274 13.88 -14.29 -2.29
N VAL A 275 12.57 -14.35 -2.50
CA VAL A 275 11.93 -15.04 -3.63
C VAL A 275 12.37 -14.51 -5.00
N TRP A 276 12.79 -13.24 -5.09
CA TRP A 276 13.31 -12.67 -6.34
C TRP A 276 14.75 -13.06 -6.60
N LEU A 277 15.54 -13.28 -5.55
CA LEU A 277 16.97 -13.62 -5.66
C LEU A 277 17.19 -15.06 -6.15
N GLN A 278 16.15 -15.91 -6.13
CA GLN A 278 16.24 -17.36 -6.36
C GLN A 278 16.15 -17.80 -7.84
N GLY A 279 16.11 -16.89 -8.81
CA GLY A 279 15.74 -17.22 -10.20
C GLY A 279 16.75 -16.90 -11.30
N GLY A 280 17.97 -16.45 -11.00
CA GLY A 280 18.97 -16.12 -12.02
C GLY A 280 18.46 -15.17 -13.13
N THR A 281 17.59 -14.24 -12.78
CA THR A 281 16.79 -13.50 -13.76
C THR A 281 17.61 -12.36 -14.41
N ALA A 282 17.19 -11.92 -15.61
CA ALA A 282 17.93 -10.92 -16.38
C ALA A 282 18.04 -9.57 -15.65
N GLU A 283 17.07 -9.25 -14.80
CA GLU A 283 16.94 -8.01 -14.06
C GLU A 283 18.06 -7.86 -13.00
N PHE A 284 18.59 -8.97 -12.46
CA PHE A 284 19.69 -8.97 -11.49
C PHE A 284 21.08 -9.01 -12.11
N LYS A 285 21.21 -9.03 -13.44
CA LYS A 285 22.52 -9.08 -14.12
C LYS A 285 23.43 -7.92 -13.71
N MET A 286 22.90 -6.69 -13.68
CA MET A 286 23.68 -5.50 -13.30
C MET A 286 24.07 -5.53 -11.82
N PHE A 287 23.15 -5.95 -10.94
CA PHE A 287 23.45 -6.10 -9.51
C PHE A 287 24.54 -7.14 -9.28
N THR A 288 24.40 -8.32 -9.89
CA THR A 288 25.38 -9.41 -9.81
C THR A 288 26.75 -8.99 -10.34
N ALA A 289 26.79 -8.29 -11.49
CA ALA A 289 28.04 -7.77 -12.04
C ALA A 289 28.71 -6.75 -11.12
N THR A 290 27.91 -5.88 -10.47
CA THR A 290 28.43 -4.90 -9.50
C THR A 290 29.03 -5.61 -8.28
N VAL A 291 28.32 -6.60 -7.71
CA VAL A 291 28.82 -7.41 -6.58
C VAL A 291 30.13 -8.13 -6.96
N MET A 292 30.20 -8.74 -8.14
CA MET A 292 31.40 -9.42 -8.62
C MET A 292 32.57 -8.47 -8.84
N ASN A 293 32.31 -7.29 -9.40
CA ASN A 293 33.34 -6.29 -9.65
C ASN A 293 33.93 -5.75 -8.34
N LEU A 294 33.10 -5.47 -7.32
CA LEU A 294 33.58 -5.08 -6.00
C LEU A 294 34.38 -6.21 -5.33
N HIS A 295 33.94 -7.47 -5.47
CA HIS A 295 34.65 -8.63 -4.92
C HIS A 295 36.05 -8.79 -5.51
N GLN A 296 36.21 -8.55 -6.81
CA GLN A 296 37.50 -8.61 -7.50
C GLN A 296 38.47 -7.50 -7.10
N GLN A 297 37.96 -6.36 -6.62
CA GLN A 297 38.79 -5.23 -6.17
C GLN A 297 39.29 -5.40 -4.72
N LEU A 298 38.73 -6.34 -3.95
CA LEU A 298 39.11 -6.57 -2.56
C LEU A 298 40.35 -7.46 -2.48
N ASP A 299 41.38 -6.94 -1.83
CA ASP A 299 42.60 -7.68 -1.46
C ASP A 299 42.35 -8.63 -0.28
N LYS A 300 42.68 -9.93 -0.45
CA LYS A 300 42.54 -10.98 0.57
C LYS A 300 43.57 -10.87 1.69
N ASP A 301 44.70 -10.22 1.43
CA ASP A 301 45.78 -10.05 2.39
C ASP A 301 45.62 -8.77 3.21
N ASN A 302 44.62 -7.93 2.88
CA ASN A 302 44.28 -6.73 3.63
C ASN A 302 43.24 -7.03 4.73
N PRO A 303 43.58 -6.90 6.03
CA PRO A 303 42.66 -7.18 7.13
C PRO A 303 41.35 -6.35 7.08
N LEU A 304 41.40 -5.13 6.53
CA LEU A 304 40.23 -4.26 6.42
C LEU A 304 39.22 -4.75 5.37
N HIS A 305 39.62 -5.65 4.48
CA HIS A 305 38.77 -6.18 3.42
C HIS A 305 38.11 -7.51 3.76
N LEU A 306 38.56 -8.21 4.81
CA LEU A 306 38.09 -9.55 5.14
C LEU A 306 36.58 -9.62 5.36
N GLU A 307 36.00 -8.70 6.15
CA GLU A 307 34.54 -8.63 6.38
C GLU A 307 33.78 -8.32 5.07
N SER A 308 34.36 -7.46 4.23
CA SER A 308 33.77 -7.10 2.94
C SER A 308 33.75 -8.29 1.97
N ILE A 309 34.81 -9.10 1.97
CA ILE A 309 34.92 -10.33 1.17
C ILE A 309 33.88 -11.34 1.64
N GLU A 310 33.72 -11.54 2.95
CA GLU A 310 32.72 -12.44 3.51
C GLU A 310 31.30 -12.01 3.13
N THR A 311 31.00 -10.72 3.29
CA THR A 311 29.71 -10.12 2.95
C THR A 311 29.35 -10.36 1.48
N LEU A 312 30.24 -10.00 0.55
CA LEU A 312 29.99 -10.18 -0.88
C LEU A 312 29.91 -11.66 -1.28
N SER A 313 30.70 -12.53 -0.64
CA SER A 313 30.65 -13.98 -0.89
C SER A 313 29.30 -14.56 -0.47
N GLY A 314 28.75 -14.11 0.66
CA GLY A 314 27.40 -14.46 1.12
C GLY A 314 26.32 -14.04 0.11
N ILE A 315 26.38 -12.80 -0.38
CA ILE A 315 25.43 -12.27 -1.38
C ILE A 315 25.53 -13.07 -2.69
N LEU A 316 26.74 -13.34 -3.19
CA LEU A 316 26.95 -14.14 -4.40
C LEU A 316 26.43 -15.57 -4.24
N LYS A 317 26.55 -16.16 -3.04
CA LYS A 317 25.98 -17.48 -2.76
C LYS A 317 24.45 -17.45 -2.86
N THR A 318 23.79 -16.44 -2.30
CA THR A 318 22.33 -16.27 -2.41
C THR A 318 21.88 -16.06 -3.84
N LEU A 319 22.62 -15.27 -4.64
CA LEU A 319 22.32 -15.04 -6.06
C LEU A 319 22.56 -16.27 -6.95
N ARG A 320 23.41 -17.20 -6.52
CA ARG A 320 23.75 -18.44 -7.25
C ARG A 320 22.93 -19.65 -6.81
N SER A 321 22.41 -19.66 -5.59
CA SER A 321 21.62 -20.78 -5.09
C SER A 321 20.34 -20.93 -5.92
N HIS A 322 20.21 -22.10 -6.58
CA HIS A 322 19.15 -22.55 -7.51
C HIS A 322 19.42 -22.40 -9.02
N ARG A 323 20.69 -22.55 -9.46
CA ARG A 323 20.96 -23.33 -10.68
C ARG A 323 20.97 -24.83 -10.36
N ILE A 324 19.87 -25.38 -9.86
CA ILE A 324 19.70 -26.83 -9.74
C ILE A 324 18.26 -27.12 -10.19
N ASP A 325 18.21 -27.96 -11.22
CA ASP A 325 17.07 -28.51 -11.98
C ASP A 325 16.57 -27.68 -13.17
#